data_AF-A0A0G1CQF6-F1
#
_entry.id   AF-A0A0G1CQF6-F1
#
_cell.length_a   1.000
_cell.length_b   1.000
_cell.length_c   1.000
_cell.angle_alpha   90.00
_cell.angle_beta   90.00
_cell.angle_gamma   90.00
#
_symmetry.space_group_name_H-M   'P 1'
#
loop_
_entity.id
_entity.type
_entity.pdbx_description
1 polymer ?
#
loop_
_entity_poly.entity_id
_entity_poly.type
_entity_poly.pdbx_seq_one_letter_code
_entity_poly.pdbx_strand_id
1 'polypeptide(L)'
;MRKIIVIILVGIFFSYIFDWGFLTGRITEYPILCPNDFHEGNGCMTIRITDYYPDKNTQTVKAKSDFEIKTLKKCSVINRSNWECKYDDESATFGFNNGQYHSTTLWSKTQNAEDMLKTDLEYIYVPRWRYLLEDWHII
;
A
#
# COMPACT_ATOMS: atom_id res chain seq x y z
N MET A 1 35.45 -18.85 8.40
CA MET A 1 34.29 -18.49 9.25
C MET A 1 33.83 -17.05 9.09
N ARG A 2 34.67 -16.02 9.30
CA ARG A 2 34.25 -14.60 9.25
C ARG A 2 33.50 -14.17 7.98
N LYS A 3 33.96 -14.62 6.79
CA LYS A 3 33.30 -14.34 5.50
C LYS A 3 31.89 -14.96 5.36
N ILE A 4 31.69 -16.15 5.92
CA ILE A 4 30.40 -16.87 5.86
C ILE A 4 29.36 -16.13 6.70
N ILE A 5 29.75 -15.65 7.88
CA ILE A 5 28.88 -14.88 8.78
C ILE A 5 28.40 -13.59 8.09
N VAL A 6 29.30 -12.87 7.42
CA VAL A 6 28.93 -11.65 6.67
C VAL A 6 27.91 -11.94 5.58
N ILE A 7 28.09 -13.02 4.80
CA ILE A 7 27.14 -13.40 3.74
C ILE A 7 25.75 -13.71 4.33
N ILE A 8 25.70 -14.42 5.46
CA ILE A 8 24.42 -14.74 6.13
C ILE A 8 23.72 -13.47 6.59
N LEU A 9 24.46 -12.54 7.22
CA LEU A 9 23.89 -11.27 7.69
C LEU A 9 23.35 -10.43 6.52
N VAL A 10 24.08 -10.36 5.40
CA VAL A 10 23.63 -9.67 4.19
C VAL A 10 22.38 -10.33 3.61
N GLY A 11 22.33 -11.67 3.56
CA GLY A 11 21.14 -12.40 3.08
C GLY A 11 19.90 -12.16 3.95
N ILE A 12 20.06 -12.16 5.27
CA ILE A 12 18.97 -11.83 6.22
C ILE A 12 18.50 -10.39 5.99
N PHE A 13 19.42 -9.44 5.84
CA PHE A 13 19.09 -8.05 5.57
C PHE A 13 18.30 -7.88 4.27
N PHE A 14 18.75 -8.46 3.16
CA PHE A 14 17.99 -8.43 1.90
C PHE A 14 16.62 -9.09 2.05
N SER A 15 16.53 -10.22 2.77
CA SER A 15 15.24 -10.87 3.01
C SER A 15 14.27 -10.00 3.82
N TYR A 16 14.77 -9.11 4.68
CA TYR A 16 13.92 -8.20 5.44
C TYR A 16 13.35 -7.06 4.58
N ILE A 17 14.15 -6.57 3.62
CA ILE A 17 13.78 -5.46 2.73
C ILE A 17 12.69 -5.86 1.74
N PHE A 18 12.78 -7.08 1.20
CA PHE A 18 11.78 -7.57 0.26
C PHE A 18 10.50 -8.02 0.99
N ASP A 19 9.35 -7.65 0.44
CA ASP A 19 8.07 -8.19 0.90
C ASP A 19 7.87 -9.59 0.32
N TRP A 20 8.10 -10.62 1.14
CA TRP A 20 7.85 -12.01 0.80
C TRP A 20 6.37 -12.39 0.78
N GLY A 21 5.45 -11.45 1.06
CA GLY A 21 4.00 -11.63 0.94
C GLY A 21 3.60 -12.19 -0.44
N PHE A 22 4.44 -11.96 -1.46
CA PHE A 22 4.25 -12.58 -2.77
C PHE A 22 4.15 -14.12 -2.71
N LEU A 23 4.94 -14.79 -1.88
CA LEU A 23 4.90 -16.25 -1.77
C LEU A 23 3.65 -16.77 -1.06
N THR A 24 3.06 -15.96 -0.17
CA THR A 24 1.92 -16.35 0.65
C THR A 24 0.57 -15.94 0.07
N GLY A 25 0.56 -15.41 -1.16
CA GLY A 25 -0.67 -14.94 -1.82
C GLY A 25 -1.20 -13.61 -1.26
N ARG A 26 -0.37 -12.88 -0.51
CA ARG A 26 -0.71 -11.59 0.09
C ARG A 26 -0.05 -10.44 -0.66
N ILE A 27 -0.71 -9.28 -0.68
CA ILE A 27 -0.09 -8.03 -1.11
C ILE A 27 -0.31 -6.96 -0.04
N THR A 28 0.73 -6.21 0.28
CA THR A 28 0.71 -5.27 1.39
C THR A 28 0.75 -3.83 0.86
N GLU A 29 -0.16 -3.01 1.37
CA GLU A 29 -0.22 -1.56 1.16
C GLU A 29 0.65 -0.89 2.22
N TYR A 30 1.62 -0.09 1.77
CA TYR A 30 2.51 0.70 2.62
C TYR A 30 2.23 2.20 2.40
N PRO A 31 1.27 2.77 3.15
CA PRO A 31 0.92 4.18 3.02
C PRO A 31 1.91 5.08 3.77
N ILE A 32 2.26 6.21 3.15
CA ILE A 32 2.90 7.36 3.78
C ILE A 32 2.02 8.60 3.58
N LEU A 33 1.90 9.41 4.62
CA LEU A 33 1.12 10.65 4.68
C LEU A 33 2.04 11.85 4.47
N CYS A 34 1.81 12.62 3.43
CA CYS A 34 2.61 13.81 3.14
C CYS A 34 1.74 15.07 3.25
N PRO A 35 2.08 16.07 4.09
CA PRO A 35 1.42 17.37 4.10
C PRO A 35 1.62 18.14 2.78
N ASN A 36 0.65 18.96 2.37
CA ASN A 36 0.63 19.60 1.03
C ASN A 36 1.69 20.69 0.75
N ASP A 37 2.68 20.87 1.61
CA ASP A 37 3.80 21.81 1.41
C ASP A 37 5.17 21.12 1.52
N PHE A 38 5.22 19.80 1.36
CA PHE A 38 6.44 19.01 1.55
C PHE A 38 7.42 19.10 0.37
N HIS A 39 7.95 20.30 0.15
CA HIS A 39 9.14 20.53 -0.65
C HIS A 39 10.37 20.11 0.17
N GLU A 40 10.99 19.00 -0.24
CA GLU A 40 12.37 18.59 0.08
C GLU A 40 12.86 18.99 1.48
N GLY A 41 12.60 18.16 2.51
CA GLY A 41 13.45 18.27 3.71
C GLY A 41 13.07 17.66 5.05
N ASN A 42 11.92 16.99 5.30
CA ASN A 42 11.64 16.40 6.64
C ASN A 42 10.59 15.25 6.73
N GLY A 43 10.66 14.22 5.87
CA GLY A 43 9.91 12.95 5.99
C GLY A 43 8.36 12.96 5.91
N CYS A 44 7.78 11.93 5.31
CA CYS A 44 6.33 11.70 5.38
C CYS A 44 5.96 10.85 6.61
N MET A 45 4.77 11.05 7.19
CA MET A 45 4.33 10.27 8.35
C MET A 45 3.84 8.89 7.92
N THR A 46 4.32 7.85 8.59
CA THR A 46 3.90 6.47 8.34
C THR A 46 2.48 6.19 8.86
N ILE A 47 1.64 5.54 8.06
CA ILE A 47 0.26 5.15 8.45
C ILE A 47 0.16 3.62 8.55
N ARG A 48 -0.99 3.14 9.02
CA ARG A 48 -1.33 1.72 9.17
C ARG A 48 -1.13 0.96 7.86
N ILE A 49 -0.30 -0.08 7.95
CA ILE A 49 -0.09 -1.07 6.89
C ILE A 49 -1.36 -1.92 6.76
N THR A 50 -1.81 -2.15 5.53
CA THR A 50 -2.92 -3.06 5.25
C THR A 50 -2.45 -4.25 4.42
N ASP A 51 -2.74 -5.45 4.92
CA ASP A 51 -2.50 -6.69 4.22
C ASP A 51 -3.76 -7.12 3.43
N TYR A 52 -3.62 -7.33 2.13
CA TYR A 52 -4.70 -7.79 1.26
C TYR A 52 -4.48 -9.23 0.79
N TYR A 53 -5.56 -10.00 0.80
CA TYR A 53 -5.61 -11.39 0.34
C TYR A 53 -6.68 -11.51 -0.75
N PRO A 54 -6.33 -11.27 -2.02
CA PRO A 54 -7.25 -11.38 -3.14
C PRO A 54 -7.53 -12.84 -3.49
N ASP A 55 -8.81 -13.20 -3.61
CA ASP A 55 -9.26 -14.52 -4.04
C ASP A 55 -9.98 -14.41 -5.39
N LYS A 56 -9.32 -14.94 -6.42
CA LYS A 56 -9.84 -14.95 -7.79
C LYS A 56 -11.09 -15.83 -7.94
N ASN A 57 -11.23 -16.90 -7.16
CA ASN A 57 -12.35 -17.83 -7.33
C ASN A 57 -13.65 -17.24 -6.79
N THR A 58 -13.56 -16.55 -5.66
CA THR A 58 -14.71 -15.90 -5.03
C THR A 58 -14.91 -14.45 -5.44
N GLN A 59 -13.95 -13.86 -6.18
CA GLN A 59 -13.93 -12.43 -6.52
C GLN A 59 -14.04 -11.54 -5.26
N THR A 60 -13.37 -11.94 -4.19
CA THR A 60 -13.33 -11.21 -2.92
C THR A 60 -11.90 -10.86 -2.53
N VAL A 61 -11.76 -9.85 -1.67
CA VAL A 61 -10.47 -9.48 -1.10
C VAL A 61 -10.62 -9.36 0.41
N LYS A 62 -9.82 -10.12 1.18
CA LYS A 62 -9.75 -9.89 2.62
C LYS A 62 -8.71 -8.81 2.90
N ALA A 63 -9.10 -7.76 3.60
CA ALA A 63 -8.22 -6.71 4.08
C ALA A 63 -7.99 -6.92 5.57
N LYS A 64 -6.73 -6.96 5.99
CA LYS A 64 -6.32 -7.06 7.38
C LYS A 64 -5.52 -5.82 7.76
N SER A 65 -6.04 -5.02 8.68
CA SER A 65 -5.33 -3.90 9.30
C SER A 65 -5.36 -4.10 10.81
N ASP A 66 -4.18 -4.06 11.44
CA ASP A 66 -3.91 -4.22 12.88
C ASP A 66 -4.65 -5.38 13.58
N PHE A 67 -5.95 -5.21 13.86
CA PHE A 67 -6.81 -6.14 14.60
C PHE A 67 -8.10 -6.54 13.87
N GLU A 68 -8.39 -5.95 12.71
CA GLU A 68 -9.61 -6.21 11.97
C GLU A 68 -9.30 -6.96 10.66
N ILE A 69 -10.12 -7.97 10.37
CA ILE A 69 -10.15 -8.62 9.05
C ILE A 69 -11.51 -8.36 8.44
N LYS A 70 -11.54 -7.56 7.38
CA LYS A 70 -12.75 -7.25 6.61
C LYS A 70 -12.71 -8.01 5.29
N THR A 71 -13.85 -8.56 4.87
CA THR A 71 -13.98 -9.16 3.53
C THR A 71 -14.69 -8.18 2.60
N LEU A 72 -14.01 -7.79 1.53
CA LEU A 72 -14.51 -6.93 0.47
C LEU A 72 -15.13 -7.81 -0.63
N LYS A 73 -16.40 -7.55 -0.97
CA LYS A 73 -17.19 -8.41 -1.88
C LYS A 73 -17.37 -7.84 -3.29
N LYS A 74 -17.33 -6.52 -3.46
CA LYS A 74 -17.50 -5.85 -4.76
C LYS A 74 -16.15 -5.69 -5.46
N CYS A 75 -15.49 -6.80 -5.79
CA CYS A 75 -14.14 -6.79 -6.35
C CYS A 75 -14.04 -7.48 -7.71
N SER A 76 -13.14 -7.00 -8.54
CA SER A 76 -12.65 -7.66 -9.75
C SER A 76 -11.21 -8.10 -9.50
N VAL A 77 -11.00 -9.40 -9.38
CA VAL A 77 -9.69 -9.99 -9.04
C VAL A 77 -9.15 -10.75 -10.26
N ILE A 78 -8.11 -10.21 -10.89
CA ILE A 78 -7.40 -10.88 -12.00
C ILE A 78 -6.32 -11.80 -11.42
N ASN A 79 -5.52 -11.24 -10.53
CA ASN A 79 -4.48 -11.93 -9.77
C ASN A 79 -4.16 -11.12 -8.49
N ARG A 80 -3.22 -11.62 -7.69
CA ARG A 80 -2.81 -10.98 -6.43
C ARG A 80 -2.35 -9.53 -6.59
N SER A 81 -1.67 -9.21 -7.68
CA SER A 81 -1.10 -7.87 -7.94
C SER A 81 -2.01 -6.99 -8.80
N ASN A 82 -3.14 -7.53 -9.28
CA ASN A 82 -4.07 -6.87 -10.18
C ASN A 82 -5.49 -7.19 -9.75
N TRP A 83 -6.06 -6.29 -8.95
CA TRP A 83 -7.43 -6.38 -8.49
C TRP A 83 -7.96 -4.99 -8.15
N GLU A 84 -9.26 -4.81 -8.25
CA GLU A 84 -9.94 -3.57 -7.89
C GLU A 84 -11.20 -3.90 -7.09
N CYS A 85 -11.50 -3.12 -6.07
CA CYS A 85 -12.74 -3.18 -5.32
C CYS A 85 -13.47 -1.83 -5.41
N LYS A 86 -14.79 -1.88 -5.28
CA LYS A 86 -15.65 -0.70 -5.12
C LYS A 86 -16.15 -0.62 -3.68
N TYR A 87 -16.33 0.60 -3.18
CA TYR A 87 -17.08 0.80 -1.94
C TYR A 87 -18.55 0.38 -2.11
N ASP A 88 -19.22 0.07 -0.99
CA ASP A 88 -20.61 -0.39 -1.02
C ASP A 88 -21.56 0.68 -1.58
N ASP A 89 -21.25 1.95 -1.33
CA ASP A 89 -21.95 3.13 -1.84
C ASP A 89 -21.49 3.55 -3.26
N GLU A 90 -20.53 2.83 -3.85
CA GLU A 90 -19.96 3.09 -5.17
C GLU A 90 -19.38 4.52 -5.30
N SER A 91 -18.94 5.11 -4.20
CA SER A 91 -18.35 6.46 -4.17
C SER A 91 -16.92 6.51 -4.68
N ALA A 92 -16.20 5.38 -4.62
CA ALA A 92 -14.81 5.26 -5.05
C ALA A 92 -14.47 3.82 -5.46
N THR A 93 -13.36 3.68 -6.19
CA THR A 93 -12.70 2.40 -6.47
C THR A 93 -11.29 2.42 -5.89
N PHE A 94 -10.80 1.26 -5.46
CA PHE A 94 -9.44 1.13 -4.94
C PHE A 94 -8.94 -0.29 -5.17
N GLY A 95 -7.63 -0.46 -5.21
CA GLY A 95 -7.05 -1.78 -5.41
C GLY A 95 -5.59 -1.73 -5.76
N PHE A 96 -5.11 -2.76 -6.45
CA PHE A 96 -3.74 -2.84 -6.93
C PHE A 96 -3.72 -3.03 -8.45
N ASN A 97 -2.84 -2.29 -9.10
CA ASN A 97 -2.52 -2.45 -10.52
C ASN A 97 -1.00 -2.66 -10.64
N ASN A 98 -0.59 -3.80 -11.18
CA ASN A 98 0.81 -4.21 -11.28
C ASN A 98 1.58 -4.10 -9.94
N GLY A 99 0.91 -4.39 -8.84
CA GLY A 99 1.50 -4.35 -7.50
C GLY A 99 1.62 -2.97 -6.87
N GLN A 100 1.10 -1.93 -7.53
CA GLN A 100 0.97 -0.59 -6.95
C GLN A 100 -0.46 -0.36 -6.50
N TYR A 101 -0.64 0.13 -5.27
CA TYR A 101 -1.95 0.50 -4.77
C TYR A 101 -2.46 1.75 -5.48
N HIS A 102 -3.76 1.80 -5.76
CA HIS A 102 -4.45 2.98 -6.25
C HIS A 102 -5.79 3.14 -5.54
N SER A 103 -6.23 4.38 -5.39
CA SER A 103 -7.58 4.75 -4.98
C SER A 103 -8.06 5.90 -5.84
N THR A 104 -9.31 5.85 -6.28
CA THR A 104 -9.91 6.85 -7.16
C THR A 104 -11.32 7.14 -6.68
N THR A 105 -11.55 8.37 -6.25
CA THR A 105 -12.89 8.85 -5.87
C THR A 105 -13.67 9.20 -7.14
N LEU A 106 -14.92 8.74 -7.25
CA LEU A 106 -15.77 9.03 -8.40
C LEU A 106 -16.31 10.47 -8.38
N TRP A 107 -16.22 11.14 -7.22
CA TRP A 107 -16.62 12.55 -7.01
C TRP A 107 -15.70 13.55 -7.74
N SER A 108 -14.46 13.15 -8.04
CA SER A 108 -13.44 13.96 -8.74
C SER A 108 -13.87 14.44 -10.14
N LYS A 109 -14.93 13.87 -10.74
CA LYS A 109 -15.40 14.26 -12.08
C LYS A 109 -16.30 15.49 -12.13
N THR A 110 -16.77 16.03 -11.00
CA THR A 110 -17.88 17.01 -11.02
C THR A 110 -17.65 18.34 -10.31
N GLN A 111 -16.54 18.57 -9.60
CA GLN A 111 -16.28 19.86 -8.96
C GLN A 111 -14.81 20.27 -9.12
N ASN A 112 -14.59 21.57 -9.31
CA ASN A 112 -13.31 22.22 -9.61
C ASN A 112 -12.16 21.59 -8.80
N ALA A 113 -11.24 20.94 -9.51
CA ALA A 113 -10.11 20.20 -8.95
C ALA A 113 -9.20 21.05 -8.03
N GLU A 114 -9.27 22.38 -8.13
CA GLU A 114 -8.45 23.31 -7.35
C GLU A 114 -8.84 23.46 -5.88
N ASP A 115 -10.12 23.20 -5.51
CA ASP A 115 -10.59 23.43 -4.13
C ASP A 115 -10.44 22.21 -3.21
N MET A 116 -10.37 20.99 -3.75
CA MET A 116 -10.04 19.80 -2.94
C MET A 116 -8.54 19.74 -2.59
N LEU A 117 -7.68 20.26 -3.46
CA LEU A 117 -6.22 20.23 -3.30
C LEU A 117 -5.67 21.04 -2.11
N LYS A 118 -6.45 21.91 -1.47
CA LYS A 118 -5.93 22.83 -0.42
C LYS A 118 -5.95 22.30 1.01
N THR A 119 -6.56 21.14 1.27
CA THR A 119 -6.57 20.55 2.63
C THR A 119 -6.24 19.05 2.68
N ASP A 120 -5.97 18.44 1.52
CA ASP A 120 -5.90 16.99 1.38
C ASP A 120 -4.50 16.47 1.66
N LEU A 121 -4.28 15.87 2.83
CA LEU A 121 -3.08 15.06 3.05
C LEU A 121 -2.97 14.01 1.93
N GLU A 122 -1.91 14.07 1.12
CA GLU A 122 -1.71 13.13 0.03
C GLU A 122 -1.15 11.81 0.59
N TYR A 123 -1.88 10.73 0.36
CA TYR A 123 -1.42 9.38 0.68
C TYR A 123 -0.62 8.85 -0.50
N ILE A 124 0.69 8.66 -0.30
CA ILE A 124 1.55 8.03 -1.29
C ILE A 124 1.76 6.58 -0.89
N TYR A 125 1.62 5.68 -1.85
CA TYR A 125 1.87 4.25 -1.65
C TYR A 125 3.24 3.89 -2.17
N VAL A 126 4.09 3.35 -1.31
CA VAL A 126 5.50 3.09 -1.63
C VAL A 126 5.86 1.61 -1.49
N PRO A 127 6.94 1.13 -2.13
CA PRO A 127 7.48 -0.19 -1.82
C PRO A 127 7.97 -0.29 -0.37
N ARG A 128 7.96 -1.49 0.20
CA ARG A 128 8.39 -1.77 1.59
C ARG A 128 9.73 -1.15 1.97
N TRP A 129 10.73 -1.21 1.08
CA TRP A 129 12.06 -0.67 1.36
C TRP A 129 12.03 0.85 1.59
N ARG A 130 11.21 1.59 0.85
CA ARG A 130 11.07 3.04 1.00
C ARG A 130 10.32 3.36 2.28
N TYR A 131 9.24 2.61 2.55
CA TYR A 131 8.52 2.70 3.81
C TYR A 131 9.45 2.49 5.03
N LEU A 132 10.32 1.48 5.00
CA LEU A 132 11.26 1.21 6.09
C LEU A 132 12.29 2.33 6.30
N LEU A 133 12.71 3.02 5.23
CA LEU A 133 13.64 4.15 5.34
C LEU A 133 12.99 5.37 6.00
N GLU A 134 11.73 5.66 5.67
CA GLU A 134 10.94 6.73 6.29
C GLU A 134 10.64 6.41 7.77
N ASP A 135 10.22 5.17 8.06
CA ASP A 135 9.93 4.69 9.43
C ASP A 135 11.16 4.76 10.35
N TRP A 136 12.36 4.57 9.80
CA TRP A 136 13.62 4.69 10.53
C TRP A 136 14.19 6.11 10.58
N HIS A 137 13.50 7.10 10.00
CA HIS A 137 13.95 8.48 9.88
C HIS A 137 15.35 8.60 9.23
N ILE A 138 15.65 7.74 8.26
CA ILE A 138 16.93 7.77 7.51
C ILE A 138 16.85 8.78 6.35
N ILE A 139 15.65 8.93 5.77
CA ILE A 139 15.34 9.87 4.69
C ILE A 139 14.16 10.76 5.08
#